data_AF-A0A941N4F2-F1
#
_entry.id   AF-A0A941N4F2-F1
#
_cell.length_a   1.000
_cell.length_b   1.000
_cell.length_c   1.000
_cell.angle_alpha   90.00
_cell.angle_beta   90.00
_cell.angle_gamma   90.00
#
_symmetry.space_group_name_H-M   'P 1'
#
loop_
_entity.id
_entity.type
_entity.pdbx_description
1 polymer ?
#
loop_
_entity_poly.entity_id
_entity_poly.type
_entity_poly.pdbx_seq_one_letter_code
_entity_poly.pdbx_strand_id
1 'polypeptide(L)'
;MSPVMAADVEALESRALLAFTYHGGNLITNVEAQNVYLGSDWSSNVALQKLEAKLDTFLTKMVGGIEIDGLTAAGYNVYRGTTTSSVVGNFTLDKSYPTTGYINGYYLVDTSSFTGGLADSTTQTGFSNSVQGLLQTMINAGTVQQPNANSLYMVYVEPGVIVTSADGANSVVDYYGFHSSFMGTTSEGASVNIRYAVMPFPGFPNSLYGGTTQVIATALNSLTTTASHELAEAITDPDVQLAIDTGDLSYLGWYDLTNNGEVADLSAGFLTINQGFVLQLVENKNNELINPGVVTHTLKAPSNLRLSGSTGTTATLTWTNNSPLTQGFRIFGVTNGVQSLLGTVAVGTTSFTVPAAKSYFVQAYDGPTTSNSPSLSSGSLFPGLAAARVSSALVNSTSSTSNNTPSNHSSKPAVFVSTGNGHYVVSGQHVNLRRTFRLPAATAGVHH
;
A
#
# COMPACT_ATOMS: atom_id res chain seq x y z
N MET A 1 -2.44 58.03 36.33
CA MET A 1 -1.48 57.13 35.66
C MET A 1 -2.03 55.72 35.79
N SER A 2 -2.71 55.21 34.77
CA SER A 2 -3.15 53.83 34.70
C SER A 2 -2.12 53.03 33.91
N PRO A 3 -1.75 51.81 34.33
CA PRO A 3 -0.78 51.01 33.61
C PRO A 3 -1.40 50.51 32.30
N VAL A 4 -0.63 50.63 31.23
CA VAL A 4 -0.92 50.10 29.89
C VAL A 4 -0.92 48.58 29.99
N MET A 5 -2.04 47.92 29.66
CA MET A 5 -2.04 46.49 29.39
C MET A 5 -1.25 46.28 28.10
N ALA A 6 -0.07 45.67 28.22
CA ALA A 6 0.65 45.15 27.07
C ALA A 6 -0.24 44.09 26.41
N ALA A 7 -0.49 44.25 25.12
CA ALA A 7 -1.08 43.19 24.33
C ALA A 7 -0.07 42.04 24.30
N ASP A 8 -0.45 40.89 24.86
CA ASP A 8 0.23 39.62 24.60
C ASP A 8 0.12 39.36 23.10
N VAL A 9 1.26 39.51 22.41
CA VAL A 9 1.42 39.02 21.05
C VAL A 9 1.51 37.51 21.17
N GLU A 10 0.37 36.84 21.01
CA GLU A 10 0.31 35.39 20.76
C GLU A 10 1.39 35.04 19.74
N ALA A 11 2.35 34.20 20.13
CA ALA A 11 3.34 33.70 19.21
C ALA A 11 2.60 32.96 18.08
N LEU A 12 2.77 33.44 16.85
CA LEU A 12 2.35 32.75 15.63
C LEU A 12 2.68 31.26 15.79
N GLU A 13 1.65 30.41 15.71
CA GLU A 13 1.80 28.95 15.74
C GLU A 13 3.01 28.56 14.89
N SER A 14 3.91 27.74 15.44
CA SER A 14 5.04 27.23 14.68
C SER A 14 4.46 26.61 13.41
N ARG A 15 4.70 27.22 12.26
CA ARG A 15 4.53 26.55 10.98
C ARG A 15 5.51 25.40 11.02
N ALA A 16 5.05 24.23 11.46
CA ALA A 16 5.78 22.99 11.26
C ALA A 16 5.95 22.89 9.74
N LEU A 17 7.14 23.25 9.27
CA LEU A 17 7.51 23.05 7.89
C LEU A 17 7.47 21.54 7.70
N LEU A 18 6.67 21.06 6.76
CA LEU A 18 6.73 19.65 6.37
C LEU A 18 8.17 19.37 5.93
N ALA A 19 8.72 18.25 6.40
CA ALA A 19 10.05 17.81 6.03
C ALA A 19 10.04 17.26 4.60
N PHE A 20 9.08 16.37 4.29
CA PHE A 20 8.86 15.90 2.93
C PHE A 20 8.01 16.90 2.13
N THR A 21 8.52 17.28 0.96
CA THR A 21 7.81 18.10 -0.02
C THR A 21 7.53 17.28 -1.28
N TYR A 22 6.37 17.50 -1.89
CA TYR A 22 6.04 16.90 -3.18
C TYR A 22 6.51 17.84 -4.30
N HIS A 23 7.33 17.33 -5.22
CA HIS A 23 7.98 18.14 -6.25
C HIS A 23 7.27 18.10 -7.62
N GLY A 24 6.16 17.34 -7.72
CA GLY A 24 5.35 17.27 -8.93
C GLY A 24 5.62 16.06 -9.82
N GLY A 25 6.60 15.23 -9.44
CA GLY A 25 6.93 13.98 -10.10
C GLY A 25 5.83 12.95 -10.01
N ASN A 26 5.95 11.88 -10.79
CA ASN A 26 4.92 10.85 -10.81
C ASN A 26 4.84 10.12 -9.46
N LEU A 27 3.67 9.54 -9.18
CA LEU A 27 3.45 8.61 -8.08
C LEU A 27 2.88 7.32 -8.67
N ILE A 28 3.22 6.17 -8.10
CA ILE A 28 2.51 4.92 -8.41
C ILE A 28 1.29 4.84 -7.51
N THR A 29 0.22 5.55 -7.89
CA THR A 29 -0.95 5.77 -7.02
C THR A 29 -1.69 4.50 -6.62
N ASN A 30 -1.74 3.48 -7.47
CA ASN A 30 -2.31 2.16 -7.18
C ASN A 30 -1.40 1.09 -7.79
N VAL A 31 -0.33 0.74 -7.09
CA VAL A 31 0.71 -0.15 -7.64
C VAL A 31 0.17 -1.48 -8.16
N GLU A 32 0.62 -1.88 -9.35
CA GLU A 32 0.45 -3.21 -9.92
C GLU A 32 1.83 -3.87 -9.88
N ALA A 33 2.15 -4.52 -8.76
CA ALA A 33 3.47 -5.04 -8.51
C ALA A 33 3.64 -6.48 -9.01
N GLN A 34 4.81 -6.79 -9.58
CA GLN A 34 5.17 -8.15 -9.96
C GLN A 34 6.55 -8.50 -9.44
N ASN A 35 6.67 -9.63 -8.72
CA ASN A 35 7.98 -10.18 -8.40
C ASN A 35 8.61 -10.79 -9.65
N VAL A 36 9.87 -10.43 -9.92
CA VAL A 36 10.69 -10.96 -11.00
C VAL A 36 11.95 -11.56 -10.40
N TYR A 37 12.13 -12.87 -10.53
CA TYR A 37 13.27 -13.60 -9.98
C TYR A 37 14.31 -13.82 -11.08
N LEU A 38 15.39 -13.03 -11.08
CA LEU A 38 16.43 -13.10 -12.11
C LEU A 38 17.53 -14.09 -11.71
N GLY A 39 17.73 -15.11 -12.56
CA GLY A 39 18.80 -16.09 -12.42
C GLY A 39 18.31 -17.54 -12.38
N SER A 40 19.13 -18.44 -12.91
CA SER A 40 18.79 -19.86 -13.06
C SER A 40 18.66 -20.64 -11.74
N ASP A 41 19.25 -20.16 -10.65
CA ASP A 41 19.19 -20.80 -9.34
C ASP A 41 17.76 -20.78 -8.78
N TRP A 42 16.98 -19.73 -9.06
CA TRP A 42 15.56 -19.66 -8.65
C TRP A 42 14.75 -20.82 -9.23
N SER A 43 15.06 -21.23 -10.47
CA SER A 43 14.38 -22.35 -11.12
C SER A 43 14.86 -23.73 -10.67
N SER A 44 16.12 -23.84 -10.21
CA SER A 44 16.77 -25.13 -9.96
C SER A 44 16.92 -25.48 -8.47
N ASN A 45 16.86 -24.50 -7.57
CA ASN A 45 17.07 -24.69 -6.14
C ASN A 45 15.74 -24.71 -5.36
N VAL A 46 15.40 -25.87 -4.80
CA VAL A 46 14.15 -26.09 -4.03
C VAL A 46 14.03 -25.17 -2.81
N ALA A 47 15.14 -24.75 -2.19
CA ALA A 47 15.09 -23.83 -1.06
C ALA A 47 14.77 -22.39 -1.52
N LEU A 48 15.28 -21.98 -2.68
CA LEU A 48 14.94 -20.68 -3.29
C LEU A 48 13.48 -20.66 -3.76
N GLN A 49 12.96 -21.74 -4.35
CA GLN A 49 11.53 -21.85 -4.70
C GLN A 49 10.61 -21.72 -3.47
N LYS A 50 11.03 -22.22 -2.30
CA LYS A 50 10.28 -22.02 -1.05
C LYS A 50 10.37 -20.57 -0.55
N LEU A 51 11.47 -19.90 -0.80
CA LEU A 51 11.66 -18.48 -0.48
C LEU A 51 10.81 -17.60 -1.41
N GLU A 52 10.78 -17.91 -2.71
CA GLU A 52 9.93 -17.30 -3.74
C GLU A 52 8.46 -17.22 -3.28
N ALA A 53 7.87 -18.35 -2.90
CA ALA A 53 6.49 -18.40 -2.42
C ALA A 53 6.24 -17.51 -1.19
N LYS A 54 7.25 -17.33 -0.32
CA LYS A 54 7.16 -16.43 0.83
C LYS A 54 7.26 -14.97 0.42
N LEU A 55 8.13 -14.64 -0.54
CA LEU A 55 8.28 -13.30 -1.09
C LEU A 55 7.05 -12.87 -1.89
N ASP A 56 6.39 -13.79 -2.60
CA ASP A 56 5.10 -13.53 -3.25
C ASP A 56 3.97 -13.27 -2.26
N THR A 57 3.94 -14.04 -1.17
CA THR A 57 3.01 -13.81 -0.06
C THR A 57 3.28 -12.46 0.60
N PHE A 58 4.55 -12.11 0.78
CA PHE A 58 4.98 -10.82 1.30
C PHE A 58 4.47 -9.68 0.41
N LEU A 59 4.81 -9.68 -0.89
CA LEU A 59 4.43 -8.60 -1.80
C LEU A 59 2.91 -8.37 -1.81
N THR A 60 2.13 -9.44 -1.87
CA THR A 60 0.65 -9.38 -1.84
C THR A 60 0.14 -8.70 -0.57
N LYS A 61 0.75 -8.98 0.59
CA LYS A 61 0.38 -8.36 1.86
C LYS A 61 0.81 -6.91 1.97
N MET A 62 1.93 -6.55 1.35
CA MET A 62 2.44 -5.19 1.36
C MET A 62 1.56 -4.28 0.52
N VAL A 63 1.41 -4.58 -0.77
CA VAL A 63 0.67 -3.70 -1.70
C VAL A 63 -0.81 -3.60 -1.35
N GLY A 64 -1.40 -4.67 -0.80
CA GLY A 64 -2.81 -4.70 -0.41
C GLY A 64 -3.07 -4.33 1.05
N GLY A 65 -2.05 -3.92 1.81
CA GLY A 65 -2.13 -3.88 3.26
C GLY A 65 -1.58 -2.63 3.93
N ILE A 66 -1.20 -2.82 5.19
CA ILE A 66 -1.09 -1.73 6.17
C ILE A 66 0.08 -0.76 5.92
N GLU A 67 1.09 -1.17 5.16
CA GLU A 67 2.22 -0.29 4.84
C GLU A 67 1.79 0.83 3.90
N ILE A 68 1.10 0.46 2.81
CA ILE A 68 0.49 1.42 1.89
C ILE A 68 -0.60 2.23 2.58
N ASP A 69 -1.34 1.63 3.52
CA ASP A 69 -2.31 2.37 4.34
C ASP A 69 -1.63 3.44 5.19
N GLY A 70 -0.45 3.14 5.73
CA GLY A 70 0.36 4.10 6.49
C GLY A 70 0.74 5.30 5.64
N LEU A 71 1.26 5.06 4.43
CA LEU A 71 1.59 6.12 3.48
C LEU A 71 0.34 6.90 3.03
N THR A 72 -0.78 6.22 2.80
CA THR A 72 -2.05 6.86 2.49
C THR A 72 -2.49 7.77 3.63
N ALA A 73 -2.44 7.29 4.88
CA ALA A 73 -2.87 8.01 6.06
C ALA A 73 -1.97 9.21 6.36
N ALA A 74 -0.68 9.12 6.05
CA ALA A 74 0.27 10.24 6.08
C ALA A 74 0.10 11.22 4.90
N GLY A 75 -0.79 10.92 3.96
CA GLY A 75 -1.18 11.81 2.88
C GLY A 75 -0.26 11.81 1.68
N TYR A 76 0.53 10.75 1.46
CA TYR A 76 1.42 10.62 0.30
C TYR A 76 0.68 10.42 -1.04
N ASN A 77 -0.66 10.28 -1.01
CA ASN A 77 -1.52 10.10 -2.19
C ASN A 77 -1.23 8.82 -3.01
N VAL A 78 -0.62 7.84 -2.36
CA VAL A 78 -0.53 6.45 -2.83
C VAL A 78 -1.56 5.61 -2.09
N TYR A 79 -2.04 4.55 -2.70
CA TYR A 79 -3.14 3.72 -2.22
C TYR A 79 -2.88 2.25 -2.50
N ARG A 80 -3.67 1.38 -1.85
CA ARG A 80 -3.54 -0.07 -2.03
C ARG A 80 -3.53 -0.46 -3.51
N GLY A 81 -2.62 -1.37 -3.81
CA GLY A 81 -2.36 -1.90 -5.13
C GLY A 81 -2.86 -3.34 -5.31
N THR A 82 -2.34 -3.97 -6.35
CA THR A 82 -2.55 -5.39 -6.68
C THR A 82 -1.23 -6.05 -7.02
N THR A 83 -1.22 -7.38 -7.01
CA THR A 83 -0.10 -8.17 -7.50
C THR A 83 -0.49 -8.99 -8.72
N THR A 84 0.47 -9.23 -9.60
CA THR A 84 0.38 -10.27 -10.63
C THR A 84 1.26 -11.45 -10.24
N SER A 85 1.03 -12.61 -10.87
CA SER A 85 1.83 -13.81 -10.63
C SER A 85 3.29 -13.53 -10.91
N SER A 86 4.16 -14.00 -10.03
CA SER A 86 5.60 -13.85 -10.17
C SER A 86 6.16 -14.64 -11.36
N VAL A 87 7.36 -14.26 -11.80
CA VAL A 87 8.03 -14.86 -12.95
C VAL A 87 9.50 -15.10 -12.63
N VAL A 88 10.01 -16.26 -13.06
CA VAL A 88 11.45 -16.56 -13.02
C VAL A 88 12.07 -16.27 -14.38
N GLY A 89 12.97 -15.29 -14.42
CA GLY A 89 13.85 -15.03 -15.55
C GLY A 89 15.03 -16.00 -15.50
N ASN A 90 14.90 -17.14 -16.20
CA ASN A 90 15.90 -18.21 -16.21
C ASN A 90 17.13 -17.85 -17.06
N PHE A 91 17.91 -16.88 -16.58
CA PHE A 91 19.15 -16.41 -17.20
C PHE A 91 20.36 -16.99 -16.49
N THR A 92 21.43 -17.26 -17.23
CA THR A 92 22.75 -17.52 -16.64
C THR A 92 23.39 -16.18 -16.32
N LEU A 93 23.49 -15.86 -15.02
CA LEU A 93 24.11 -14.63 -14.55
C LEU A 93 25.58 -14.87 -14.18
N ASP A 94 26.37 -13.81 -14.34
CA ASP A 94 27.80 -13.86 -14.05
C ASP A 94 28.04 -13.81 -12.53
N LYS A 95 28.72 -14.84 -12.04
CA LYS A 95 29.11 -15.00 -10.62
C LYS A 95 30.64 -14.98 -10.47
N SER A 96 31.35 -14.47 -11.48
CA SER A 96 32.79 -14.33 -11.43
C SER A 96 33.16 -13.06 -10.66
N TYR A 97 33.92 -13.24 -9.59
CA TYR A 97 34.50 -12.15 -8.81
C TYR A 97 35.92 -12.54 -8.36
N PRO A 98 36.82 -11.56 -8.15
CA PRO A 98 38.19 -11.85 -7.74
C PRO A 98 38.20 -12.60 -6.40
N THR A 99 38.81 -13.78 -6.36
CA THR A 99 38.99 -14.56 -5.11
C THR A 99 40.15 -14.03 -4.25
N THR A 100 40.94 -13.09 -4.77
CA THR A 100 42.11 -12.50 -4.10
C THR A 100 41.67 -11.38 -3.16
N GLY A 101 41.91 -11.54 -1.85
CA GLY A 101 41.68 -10.49 -0.84
C GLY A 101 40.84 -10.87 0.38
N TYR A 102 40.63 -12.16 0.59
CA TYR A 102 40.12 -12.69 1.85
C TYR A 102 41.26 -12.80 2.86
N ILE A 103 41.28 -11.93 3.88
CA ILE A 103 42.10 -12.13 5.08
C ILE A 103 41.16 -12.10 6.29
N ASN A 104 41.10 -13.20 7.05
CA ASN A 104 40.35 -13.29 8.30
C ASN A 104 38.85 -12.94 8.21
N GLY A 105 38.17 -13.26 7.11
CA GLY A 105 36.71 -13.07 7.01
C GLY A 105 36.25 -11.64 6.78
N TYR A 106 37.18 -10.70 6.56
CA TYR A 106 36.89 -9.34 6.12
C TYR A 106 37.41 -9.11 4.71
N TYR A 107 36.64 -8.38 3.92
CA TYR A 107 37.06 -7.95 2.59
C TYR A 107 38.14 -6.87 2.73
N LEU A 108 39.33 -7.15 2.21
CA LEU A 108 40.37 -6.16 1.96
C LEU A 108 40.65 -6.16 0.46
N VAL A 109 39.70 -5.69 -0.36
CA VAL A 109 39.96 -5.42 -1.77
C VAL A 109 39.31 -4.13 -2.19
N ASP A 110 40.08 -3.47 -3.04
CA ASP A 110 39.64 -2.48 -4.00
C ASP A 110 38.41 -2.99 -4.79
N THR A 111 37.24 -2.44 -4.45
CA THR A 111 35.96 -2.73 -5.11
C THR A 111 35.99 -2.36 -6.60
N SER A 112 36.97 -1.57 -7.06
CA SER A 112 37.17 -1.28 -8.48
C SER A 112 37.67 -2.47 -9.32
N SER A 113 37.95 -3.63 -8.69
CA SER A 113 38.41 -4.86 -9.36
C SER A 113 37.31 -5.88 -9.68
N PHE A 114 36.05 -5.63 -9.31
CA PHE A 114 34.93 -6.48 -9.70
C PHE A 114 34.71 -6.37 -11.22
N THR A 115 34.87 -7.49 -11.93
CA THR A 115 34.79 -7.57 -13.40
C THR A 115 33.63 -8.44 -13.89
N GLY A 116 32.82 -8.96 -12.97
CA GLY A 116 31.65 -9.79 -13.26
C GLY A 116 30.48 -9.41 -12.36
N GLY A 117 29.28 -9.89 -12.71
CA GLY A 117 28.04 -9.57 -12.04
C GLY A 117 26.93 -9.15 -13.00
N LEU A 118 25.98 -8.38 -12.48
CA LEU A 118 24.86 -7.82 -13.23
C LEU A 118 24.91 -6.29 -13.11
N ALA A 119 25.09 -5.59 -14.24
CA ALA A 119 24.92 -4.15 -14.26
C ALA A 119 23.45 -3.79 -14.04
N ASP A 120 23.18 -2.61 -13.51
CA ASP A 120 21.84 -2.04 -13.54
C ASP A 120 21.47 -1.61 -14.96
N SER A 121 22.33 -0.79 -15.59
CA SER A 121 22.06 -0.12 -16.85
C SER A 121 22.70 -0.80 -18.07
N THR A 122 22.02 -0.73 -19.21
CA THR A 122 22.54 -1.19 -20.51
C THR A 122 23.73 -0.38 -21.02
N THR A 123 23.97 0.82 -20.49
CA THR A 123 25.10 1.67 -20.89
C THR A 123 26.40 1.30 -20.19
N GLN A 124 26.34 0.51 -19.11
CA GLN A 124 27.52 0.06 -18.38
C GLN A 124 28.28 -1.00 -19.20
N THR A 125 29.56 -0.74 -19.45
CA THR A 125 30.43 -1.65 -20.19
C THR A 125 31.11 -2.66 -19.27
N GLY A 126 31.43 -3.85 -19.77
CA GLY A 126 32.16 -4.87 -19.00
C GLY A 126 31.25 -5.94 -18.37
N PHE A 127 29.94 -5.79 -18.47
CA PHE A 127 28.95 -6.76 -18.00
C PHE A 127 28.30 -7.50 -19.18
N SER A 128 27.99 -8.78 -18.97
CA SER A 128 27.32 -9.59 -20.01
C SER A 128 25.81 -9.31 -20.09
N ASN A 129 25.21 -8.84 -19.00
CA ASN A 129 23.79 -8.53 -18.89
C ASN A 129 23.59 -7.30 -18.00
N SER A 130 22.41 -6.68 -18.11
CA SER A 130 21.96 -5.66 -17.16
C SER A 130 20.52 -5.90 -16.72
N VAL A 131 20.14 -5.40 -15.53
CA VAL A 131 18.76 -5.47 -15.01
C VAL A 131 17.78 -4.88 -16.03
N GLN A 132 18.07 -3.67 -16.52
CA GLN A 132 17.24 -3.00 -17.53
C GLN A 132 17.11 -3.83 -18.82
N GLY A 133 18.22 -4.39 -19.31
CA GLY A 133 18.22 -5.20 -20.54
C GLY A 133 17.45 -6.53 -20.39
N LEU A 134 17.59 -7.19 -19.24
CA LEU A 134 16.86 -8.43 -18.94
C LEU A 134 15.36 -8.18 -18.76
N LEU A 135 14.97 -7.14 -18.02
CA LEU A 135 13.57 -6.73 -17.89
C LEU A 135 12.97 -6.37 -19.25
N GLN A 136 13.66 -5.57 -20.07
CA GLN A 136 13.18 -5.22 -21.41
C GLN A 136 13.00 -6.46 -22.29
N THR A 137 13.90 -7.45 -22.19
CA THR A 137 13.77 -8.73 -22.88
C THR A 137 12.51 -9.49 -22.46
N MET A 138 12.24 -9.55 -21.15
CA MET A 138 11.05 -10.21 -20.60
C MET A 138 9.76 -9.49 -20.99
N ILE A 139 9.77 -8.15 -21.03
CA ILE A 139 8.61 -7.33 -21.46
C ILE A 139 8.32 -7.58 -22.94
N ASN A 140 9.34 -7.55 -23.79
CA ASN A 140 9.20 -7.82 -25.23
C ASN A 140 8.68 -9.25 -25.51
N ALA A 141 9.08 -10.21 -24.68
CA ALA A 141 8.61 -11.60 -24.76
C ALA A 141 7.19 -11.79 -24.19
N GLY A 142 6.61 -10.78 -23.53
CA GLY A 142 5.32 -10.90 -22.86
C GLY A 142 5.33 -11.84 -21.65
N THR A 143 6.51 -12.13 -21.07
CA THR A 143 6.63 -13.05 -19.94
C THR A 143 6.34 -12.38 -18.61
N VAL A 144 6.58 -11.08 -18.51
CA VAL A 144 6.17 -10.24 -17.37
C VAL A 144 4.92 -9.43 -17.77
N GLN A 145 4.24 -8.87 -16.78
CA GLN A 145 3.17 -7.91 -16.99
C GLN A 145 3.64 -6.80 -17.94
N GLN A 146 2.75 -6.29 -18.82
CA GLN A 146 3.12 -5.14 -19.65
C GLN A 146 3.19 -3.87 -18.79
N PRO A 147 4.25 -3.04 -18.94
CA PRO A 147 4.41 -1.84 -18.15
C PRO A 147 3.31 -0.81 -18.46
N ASN A 148 2.77 -0.21 -17.39
CA ASN A 148 1.87 0.93 -17.44
C ASN A 148 2.21 1.93 -16.33
N ALA A 149 1.42 2.99 -16.18
CA ALA A 149 1.68 4.05 -15.19
C ALA A 149 1.73 3.56 -13.74
N ASN A 150 1.10 2.41 -13.43
CA ASN A 150 1.04 1.81 -12.10
C ASN A 150 1.95 0.58 -11.94
N SER A 151 2.65 0.12 -12.99
CA SER A 151 3.46 -1.11 -12.90
C SER A 151 4.75 -0.88 -12.11
N LEU A 152 5.09 -1.83 -11.24
CA LEU A 152 6.38 -1.90 -10.54
C LEU A 152 6.92 -3.33 -10.54
N TYR A 153 8.14 -3.53 -11.05
CA TYR A 153 8.80 -4.84 -11.01
C TYR A 153 9.69 -4.94 -9.77
N MET A 154 9.38 -5.86 -8.86
CA MET A 154 10.21 -6.18 -7.70
C MET A 154 11.19 -7.28 -8.08
N VAL A 155 12.41 -6.88 -8.45
CA VAL A 155 13.45 -7.73 -9.02
C VAL A 155 14.32 -8.34 -7.92
N TYR A 156 14.24 -9.65 -7.75
CA TYR A 156 15.12 -10.40 -6.85
C TYR A 156 16.22 -11.09 -7.65
N VAL A 157 17.47 -10.67 -7.45
CA VAL A 157 18.62 -11.29 -8.14
C VAL A 157 19.07 -12.52 -7.36
N GLU A 158 19.42 -13.59 -8.07
CA GLU A 158 19.83 -14.86 -7.47
C GLU A 158 21.11 -14.76 -6.60
N PRO A 159 21.38 -15.76 -5.74
CA PRO A 159 22.57 -15.77 -4.90
C PRO A 159 23.89 -15.77 -5.67
N GLY A 160 24.88 -15.04 -5.16
CA GLY A 160 26.25 -15.03 -5.68
C GLY A 160 26.50 -14.01 -6.79
N VAL A 161 25.49 -13.24 -7.19
CA VAL A 161 25.60 -12.19 -8.20
C VAL A 161 25.77 -10.84 -7.52
N ILE A 162 26.83 -10.11 -7.87
CA ILE A 162 27.01 -8.71 -7.51
C ILE A 162 26.17 -7.87 -8.47
N VAL A 163 25.41 -6.93 -7.93
CA VAL A 163 24.67 -5.95 -8.73
C VAL A 163 25.39 -4.62 -8.61
N THR A 164 25.62 -3.94 -9.74
CA THR A 164 26.33 -2.66 -9.82
C THR A 164 25.46 -1.59 -10.46
N SER A 165 25.20 -0.50 -9.75
CA SER A 165 24.44 0.67 -10.23
C SER A 165 25.24 1.48 -11.25
N ALA A 166 24.55 2.38 -11.96
CA ALA A 166 25.14 3.14 -13.07
C ALA A 166 26.31 4.05 -12.67
N ASP A 167 26.39 4.45 -11.41
CA ASP A 167 27.45 5.28 -10.82
C ASP A 167 28.62 4.45 -10.25
N GLY A 168 28.55 3.11 -10.30
CA GLY A 168 29.59 2.20 -9.84
C GLY A 168 29.44 1.72 -8.39
N ALA A 169 28.44 2.22 -7.65
CA ALA A 169 28.05 1.62 -6.38
C ALA A 169 27.56 0.17 -6.60
N ASN A 170 27.69 -0.67 -5.58
CA ASN A 170 27.43 -2.10 -5.70
C ASN A 170 26.92 -2.75 -4.41
N SER A 171 26.29 -3.91 -4.58
CA SER A 171 25.66 -4.68 -3.51
C SER A 171 26.61 -5.31 -2.49
N VAL A 172 27.93 -5.19 -2.68
CA VAL A 172 28.93 -5.69 -1.71
C VAL A 172 29.08 -4.72 -0.56
N VAL A 173 29.16 -3.41 -0.83
CA VAL A 173 29.53 -2.42 0.19
C VAL A 173 28.67 -1.17 0.22
N ASP A 174 27.86 -0.91 -0.80
CA ASP A 174 27.18 0.38 -0.91
C ASP A 174 25.71 0.25 -0.46
N TYR A 175 25.00 -0.73 -1.01
CA TYR A 175 23.55 -0.87 -0.77
C TYR A 175 23.07 -2.32 -0.57
N TYR A 176 21.87 -2.47 -0.02
CA TYR A 176 21.15 -3.73 0.08
C TYR A 176 20.10 -3.94 -1.02
N GLY A 177 19.70 -2.84 -1.65
CA GLY A 177 18.74 -2.74 -2.75
C GLY A 177 18.70 -1.30 -3.22
N PHE A 178 17.95 -1.07 -4.29
CA PHE A 178 17.64 0.26 -4.80
C PHE A 178 16.39 0.17 -5.67
N HIS A 179 15.73 1.30 -5.93
CA HIS A 179 14.74 1.40 -6.99
C HIS A 179 15.18 2.40 -8.05
N SER A 180 14.65 2.23 -9.27
CA SER A 180 15.03 3.07 -10.41
C SER A 180 13.96 2.99 -11.51
N SER A 181 14.17 3.78 -12.55
CA SER A 181 13.38 3.70 -13.77
C SER A 181 14.24 3.89 -15.02
N PHE A 182 13.78 3.33 -16.14
CA PHE A 182 14.42 3.54 -17.42
C PHE A 182 13.39 3.68 -18.55
N MET A 183 13.74 4.48 -19.55
CA MET A 183 12.95 4.57 -20.77
C MET A 183 13.13 3.31 -21.61
N GLY A 184 12.07 2.52 -21.75
CA GLY A 184 12.04 1.31 -22.57
C GLY A 184 10.81 1.26 -23.47
N THR A 185 10.38 0.05 -23.81
CA THR A 185 9.20 -0.18 -24.67
C THR A 185 8.28 -1.25 -24.12
N THR A 186 6.98 -1.11 -24.39
CA THR A 186 6.01 -2.20 -24.36
C THR A 186 6.35 -3.28 -25.41
N SER A 187 5.72 -4.44 -25.33
CA SER A 187 5.87 -5.51 -26.33
C SER A 187 5.44 -5.10 -27.74
N GLU A 188 4.54 -4.12 -27.84
CA GLU A 188 4.07 -3.49 -29.08
C GLU A 188 5.03 -2.40 -29.59
N GLY A 189 6.12 -2.12 -28.88
CA GLY A 189 7.14 -1.14 -29.25
C GLY A 189 6.83 0.30 -28.85
N ALA A 190 5.75 0.57 -28.11
CA ALA A 190 5.45 1.90 -27.60
C ALA A 190 6.38 2.26 -26.44
N SER A 191 6.98 3.46 -26.48
CA SER A 191 7.86 3.96 -25.41
C SER A 191 7.11 4.12 -24.08
N VAL A 192 7.76 3.72 -23.00
CA VAL A 192 7.19 3.74 -21.65
C VAL A 192 8.32 3.82 -20.62
N ASN A 193 8.09 4.56 -19.53
CA ASN A 193 9.02 4.52 -18.40
C ASN A 193 8.76 3.25 -17.59
N ILE A 194 9.77 2.40 -17.50
CA ILE A 194 9.71 1.11 -16.80
C ILE A 194 10.30 1.31 -15.40
N ARG A 195 9.51 1.02 -14.37
CA ARG A 195 9.85 1.23 -12.95
C ARG A 195 10.11 -0.10 -12.26
N TYR A 196 11.16 -0.18 -11.48
CA TYR A 196 11.59 -1.41 -10.83
C TYR A 196 12.35 -1.13 -9.53
N ALA A 197 12.35 -2.12 -8.65
CA ALA A 197 13.19 -2.18 -7.46
C ALA A 197 14.04 -3.43 -7.51
N VAL A 198 15.32 -3.35 -7.16
CA VAL A 198 16.27 -4.45 -7.20
C VAL A 198 16.69 -4.83 -5.79
N MET A 199 16.56 -6.11 -5.48
CA MET A 199 17.00 -6.74 -4.25
C MET A 199 18.04 -7.81 -4.59
N PRO A 200 19.34 -7.46 -4.56
CA PRO A 200 20.42 -8.45 -4.58
C PRO A 200 20.25 -9.46 -3.45
N PHE A 201 20.55 -10.74 -3.73
CA PHE A 201 20.44 -11.75 -2.68
C PHE A 201 21.43 -11.48 -1.54
N PRO A 202 21.00 -11.50 -0.27
CA PRO A 202 21.86 -11.16 0.87
C PRO A 202 22.85 -12.28 1.19
N GLY A 203 24.04 -11.88 1.65
CA GLY A 203 25.16 -12.77 1.95
C GLY A 203 26.13 -12.87 0.78
N PHE A 204 27.27 -13.53 1.02
CA PHE A 204 28.43 -13.48 0.14
C PHE A 204 28.10 -13.62 -1.37
N PRO A 205 28.59 -12.74 -2.25
CA PRO A 205 29.49 -11.60 -1.97
C PRO A 205 28.77 -10.33 -1.47
N ASN A 206 27.45 -10.30 -1.43
CA ASN A 206 26.67 -9.11 -1.09
C ASN A 206 26.59 -8.90 0.44
N SER A 207 26.49 -7.63 0.87
CA SER A 207 26.39 -7.10 2.25
C SER A 207 27.65 -6.41 2.81
N LEU A 208 27.41 -5.18 3.28
CA LEU A 208 28.31 -4.34 4.08
C LEU A 208 29.01 -5.06 5.26
N TYR A 209 28.36 -6.09 5.83
CA TYR A 209 28.89 -6.83 6.97
C TYR A 209 29.23 -8.27 6.58
N GLY A 210 30.23 -8.41 5.70
CA GLY A 210 31.13 -9.57 5.58
C GLY A 210 30.56 -10.89 6.10
N GLY A 211 29.56 -11.43 5.41
CA GLY A 211 29.15 -12.81 5.61
C GLY A 211 30.06 -13.72 4.80
N THR A 212 30.55 -14.82 5.39
CA THR A 212 31.33 -15.83 4.65
C THR A 212 30.44 -16.81 3.88
N THR A 213 29.12 -16.80 4.11
CA THR A 213 28.20 -17.82 3.61
C THR A 213 26.84 -17.20 3.26
N GLN A 214 26.24 -17.63 2.16
CA GLN A 214 24.85 -17.35 1.83
C GLN A 214 23.93 -18.24 2.66
N VAL A 215 23.03 -17.65 3.44
CA VAL A 215 22.10 -18.40 4.30
C VAL A 215 20.67 -18.11 3.90
N ILE A 216 20.10 -18.99 3.07
CA ILE A 216 18.71 -18.89 2.58
C ILE A 216 17.70 -18.80 3.75
N ALA A 217 17.99 -19.48 4.87
CA ALA A 217 17.11 -19.49 6.04
C ALA A 217 16.95 -18.10 6.69
N THR A 218 17.94 -17.22 6.58
CA THR A 218 17.92 -15.86 7.13
C THR A 218 17.67 -14.79 6.05
N ALA A 219 17.84 -15.14 4.77
CA ALA A 219 17.67 -14.24 3.63
C ALA A 219 16.28 -13.59 3.57
N LEU A 220 15.24 -14.29 4.04
CA LEU A 220 13.87 -13.76 4.04
C LEU A 220 13.77 -12.41 4.77
N ASN A 221 14.33 -12.30 5.98
CA ASN A 221 14.18 -11.08 6.78
C ASN A 221 14.90 -9.88 6.12
N SER A 222 16.09 -10.12 5.58
CA SER A 222 16.85 -9.07 4.87
C SER A 222 16.11 -8.65 3.60
N LEU A 223 15.68 -9.61 2.77
CA LEU A 223 14.96 -9.33 1.54
C LEU A 223 13.63 -8.63 1.78
N THR A 224 12.87 -8.97 2.83
CA THR A 224 11.61 -8.28 3.11
C THR A 224 11.81 -6.90 3.71
N THR A 225 12.89 -6.70 4.49
CA THR A 225 13.24 -5.38 5.02
C THR A 225 13.60 -4.43 3.88
N THR A 226 14.52 -4.86 2.99
CA THR A 226 14.89 -4.09 1.81
C THR A 226 13.71 -3.90 0.89
N ALA A 227 12.96 -4.96 0.55
CA ALA A 227 11.84 -4.81 -0.37
C ALA A 227 10.70 -3.92 0.16
N SER A 228 10.47 -3.84 1.49
CA SER A 228 9.52 -2.85 2.05
C SER A 228 10.03 -1.42 1.89
N HIS A 229 11.32 -1.21 2.10
CA HIS A 229 11.98 0.08 1.90
C HIS A 229 11.83 0.52 0.44
N GLU A 230 12.33 -0.30 -0.50
CA GLU A 230 12.29 0.03 -1.93
C GLU A 230 10.86 0.16 -2.46
N LEU A 231 9.92 -0.64 -1.96
CA LEU A 231 8.51 -0.52 -2.36
C LEU A 231 7.91 0.82 -1.95
N ALA A 232 8.17 1.25 -0.70
CA ALA A 232 7.62 2.50 -0.19
C ALA A 232 8.14 3.71 -0.98
N GLU A 233 9.43 3.72 -1.29
CA GLU A 233 10.08 4.79 -2.04
C GLU A 233 9.65 4.77 -3.51
N ALA A 234 9.73 3.62 -4.18
CA ALA A 234 9.37 3.48 -5.59
C ALA A 234 7.90 3.88 -5.89
N ILE A 235 6.98 3.78 -4.94
CA ILE A 235 5.60 4.26 -5.17
C ILE A 235 5.43 5.75 -4.90
N THR A 236 6.25 6.34 -4.02
CA THR A 236 6.22 7.76 -3.68
C THR A 236 7.14 8.63 -4.51
N ASP A 237 8.14 8.05 -5.18
CA ASP A 237 9.07 8.69 -6.10
C ASP A 237 9.63 7.72 -7.17
N PRO A 238 8.78 7.09 -7.99
CA PRO A 238 9.19 6.07 -8.97
C PRO A 238 10.25 6.49 -9.98
N ASP A 239 10.37 7.78 -10.24
CA ASP A 239 11.15 8.34 -11.34
C ASP A 239 12.37 9.13 -10.82
N VAL A 240 12.84 8.85 -9.59
CA VAL A 240 14.01 9.50 -8.98
C VAL A 240 15.24 9.50 -9.90
N GLN A 241 15.48 8.39 -10.62
CA GLN A 241 16.57 8.29 -11.59
C GLN A 241 16.45 9.30 -12.73
N LEU A 242 15.23 9.61 -13.18
CA LEU A 242 15.01 10.61 -14.23
C LEU A 242 15.34 12.02 -13.71
N ALA A 243 15.03 12.32 -12.46
CA ALA A 243 15.42 13.58 -11.82
C ALA A 243 16.95 13.70 -11.73
N ILE A 244 17.65 12.61 -11.38
CA ILE A 244 19.11 12.55 -11.32
C ILE A 244 19.72 12.76 -12.72
N ASP A 245 19.26 12.00 -13.71
CA ASP A 245 19.81 12.02 -15.08
C ASP A 245 19.62 13.38 -15.77
N THR A 246 18.51 14.07 -15.48
CA THR A 246 18.17 15.36 -16.11
C THR A 246 18.58 16.57 -15.26
N GLY A 247 18.78 16.39 -13.96
CA GLY A 247 18.93 17.47 -12.99
C GLY A 247 17.65 18.28 -12.74
N ASP A 248 16.48 17.79 -13.19
CA ASP A 248 15.19 18.46 -13.04
C ASP A 248 14.39 17.86 -11.88
N LEU A 249 14.32 18.61 -10.78
CA LEU A 249 13.63 18.19 -9.55
C LEU A 249 12.12 18.02 -9.75
N SER A 250 11.52 18.51 -10.84
CA SER A 250 10.09 18.30 -11.11
C SER A 250 9.73 16.84 -11.42
N TYR A 251 10.73 15.99 -11.66
CA TYR A 251 10.55 14.54 -11.76
C TYR A 251 10.53 13.84 -10.40
N LEU A 252 10.97 14.49 -9.31
CA LEU A 252 10.89 13.92 -7.96
C LEU A 252 9.44 13.88 -7.47
N GLY A 253 9.08 12.78 -6.85
CA GLY A 253 7.86 12.60 -6.10
C GLY A 253 7.93 13.29 -4.73
N TRP A 254 7.85 12.49 -3.66
CA TRP A 254 7.99 12.98 -2.29
C TRP A 254 9.43 12.85 -1.80
N TYR A 255 10.05 13.98 -1.47
CA TYR A 255 11.45 14.02 -1.08
C TYR A 255 11.69 15.03 0.05
N ASP A 256 12.59 14.71 0.99
CA ASP A 256 13.09 15.64 1.99
C ASP A 256 14.42 16.25 1.49
N LEU A 257 14.35 17.39 0.81
CA LEU A 257 15.55 18.11 0.35
C LEU A 257 16.43 18.63 1.50
N THR A 258 15.90 18.74 2.72
CA THR A 258 16.66 19.25 3.87
C THR A 258 17.60 18.18 4.41
N ASN A 259 17.10 16.95 4.52
CA ASN A 259 17.86 15.81 5.01
C ASN A 259 18.40 14.90 3.91
N ASN A 260 18.06 15.20 2.65
CA ASN A 260 18.47 14.46 1.46
C ASN A 260 18.06 12.98 1.52
N GLY A 261 16.74 12.73 1.61
CA GLY A 261 16.22 11.37 1.63
C GLY A 261 14.76 11.24 1.20
N GLU A 262 14.43 10.03 0.76
CA GLU A 262 13.10 9.54 0.46
C GLU A 262 12.39 9.01 1.71
N VAL A 263 11.17 8.50 1.55
CA VAL A 263 10.25 8.20 2.66
C VAL A 263 10.73 7.06 3.58
N ALA A 264 11.70 6.25 3.15
CA ALA A 264 12.28 5.16 3.94
C ALA A 264 13.76 5.40 4.28
N ASP A 265 14.46 6.29 3.59
CA ASP A 265 15.88 6.61 3.86
C ASP A 265 16.17 7.01 5.31
N LEU A 266 15.47 8.01 5.85
CA LEU A 266 15.82 8.59 7.17
C LEU A 266 15.39 7.68 8.33
N SER A 267 14.59 6.65 8.03
CA SER A 267 14.13 5.60 8.93
C SER A 267 14.85 4.26 8.72
N ALA A 268 15.96 4.25 7.97
CA ALA A 268 16.81 3.09 7.78
C ALA A 268 17.17 2.40 9.11
N GLY A 269 16.89 1.10 9.20
CA GLY A 269 17.17 0.28 10.37
C GLY A 269 16.13 0.35 11.50
N PHE A 270 15.09 1.18 11.40
CA PHE A 270 13.92 1.07 12.27
C PHE A 270 13.00 -0.03 11.76
N LEU A 271 12.97 -1.16 12.47
CA LEU A 271 12.28 -2.36 11.99
C LEU A 271 11.01 -2.66 12.81
N THR A 272 10.05 -3.29 12.15
CA THR A 272 8.88 -3.91 12.78
C THR A 272 8.66 -5.31 12.24
N ILE A 273 7.87 -6.11 12.97
CA ILE A 273 7.41 -7.40 12.49
C ILE A 273 5.91 -7.29 12.26
N ASN A 274 5.47 -7.57 11.04
CA ASN A 274 4.07 -7.58 10.70
C ASN A 274 3.73 -8.74 9.78
N GLN A 275 2.62 -9.42 10.08
CA GLN A 275 2.12 -10.57 9.30
C GLN A 275 3.15 -11.66 8.98
N GLY A 276 4.17 -11.82 9.84
CA GLY A 276 5.23 -12.82 9.71
C GLY A 276 6.48 -12.37 8.94
N PHE A 277 6.58 -11.09 8.57
CA PHE A 277 7.72 -10.51 7.85
C PHE A 277 8.36 -9.39 8.65
N VAL A 278 9.66 -9.21 8.46
CA VAL A 278 10.41 -8.05 8.98
C VAL A 278 10.32 -6.96 7.94
N LEU A 279 9.85 -5.78 8.37
CA LEU A 279 9.65 -4.60 7.53
C LEU A 279 10.50 -3.46 8.08
N GLN A 280 10.91 -2.56 7.20
CA GLN A 280 11.36 -1.25 7.63
C GLN A 280 10.15 -0.35 7.89
N LEU A 281 10.25 0.48 8.92
CA LEU A 281 9.33 1.59 9.11
C LEU A 281 9.64 2.69 8.09
N VAL A 282 8.63 3.46 7.75
CA VAL A 282 8.70 4.62 6.85
C VAL A 282 8.30 5.87 7.63
N GLU A 283 8.58 7.05 7.10
CA GLU A 283 8.25 8.31 7.76
C GLU A 283 6.99 8.98 7.22
N ASN A 284 6.36 9.79 8.07
CA ASN A 284 5.35 10.73 7.64
C ASN A 284 6.00 12.05 7.20
N LYS A 285 5.19 12.97 6.70
CA LYS A 285 5.66 14.26 6.18
C LYS A 285 6.36 15.17 7.20
N ASN A 286 6.39 14.79 8.48
CA ASN A 286 7.05 15.50 9.56
C ASN A 286 8.30 14.74 10.09
N ASN A 287 8.78 13.72 9.38
CA ASN A 287 9.86 12.81 9.81
C ASN A 287 9.52 12.04 11.10
N GLU A 288 8.25 11.69 11.28
CA GLU A 288 7.83 10.78 12.36
C GLU A 288 7.60 9.38 11.80
N LEU A 289 8.11 8.37 12.49
CA LEU A 289 7.94 6.97 12.09
C LEU A 289 6.46 6.58 12.02
N ILE A 290 6.04 6.13 10.85
CA ILE A 290 4.78 5.44 10.64
C ILE A 290 5.01 3.99 11.03
N ASN A 291 4.30 3.52 12.06
CA ASN A 291 4.22 2.09 12.37
C ASN A 291 2.97 1.50 11.70
N PRO A 292 3.10 0.76 10.58
CA PRO A 292 1.97 0.20 9.86
C PRO A 292 1.04 -0.63 10.76
N GLY A 293 1.60 -1.35 11.74
CA GLY A 293 0.86 -2.21 12.67
C GLY A 293 -0.07 -1.46 13.64
N VAL A 294 0.02 -0.13 13.72
CA VAL A 294 -0.77 0.72 14.62
C VAL A 294 -1.66 1.70 13.84
N VAL A 295 -1.61 1.68 12.50
CA VAL A 295 -2.44 2.56 11.67
C VAL A 295 -3.91 2.13 11.79
N THR A 296 -4.65 2.84 12.64
CA THR A 296 -6.11 2.77 12.65
C THR A 296 -6.64 3.79 11.66
N HIS A 297 -6.92 3.36 10.43
CA HIS A 297 -7.54 4.27 9.48
C HIS A 297 -9.06 4.31 9.71
N THR A 298 -9.63 5.51 9.58
CA THR A 298 -11.08 5.72 9.65
C THR A 298 -11.64 5.80 8.23
N LEU A 299 -12.74 5.11 7.98
CA LEU A 299 -13.45 5.21 6.71
C LEU A 299 -14.40 6.41 6.73
N LYS A 300 -14.30 7.26 5.70
CA LYS A 300 -15.28 8.29 5.39
C LYS A 300 -16.47 7.69 4.66
N ALA A 301 -17.67 7.98 5.16
CA ALA A 301 -18.92 7.49 4.58
C ALA A 301 -19.04 7.88 3.10
N PRO A 302 -19.52 6.99 2.21
CA PRO A 302 -19.87 7.37 0.84
C PRO A 302 -20.90 8.52 0.83
N SER A 303 -20.84 9.35 -0.20
CA SER A 303 -21.74 10.52 -0.32
C SER A 303 -22.38 10.61 -1.71
N ASN A 304 -23.23 11.61 -1.93
CA ASN A 304 -23.88 11.88 -3.21
C ASN A 304 -24.59 10.66 -3.82
N LEU A 305 -25.29 9.88 -2.99
CA LEU A 305 -26.10 8.78 -3.47
C LEU A 305 -27.18 9.30 -4.43
N ARG A 306 -27.29 8.68 -5.62
CA ARG A 306 -28.27 9.04 -6.64
C ARG A 306 -28.87 7.79 -7.28
N LEU A 307 -30.16 7.86 -7.61
CA LEU A 307 -30.84 6.83 -8.41
C LEU A 307 -31.10 7.39 -9.81
N SER A 308 -30.86 6.58 -10.83
CA SER A 308 -31.11 6.92 -12.24
C SER A 308 -31.59 5.71 -13.04
N GLY A 309 -32.09 5.92 -14.26
CA GLY A 309 -32.39 4.83 -15.21
C GLY A 309 -33.46 3.84 -14.76
N SER A 310 -34.52 4.31 -14.10
CA SER A 310 -35.56 3.42 -13.55
C SER A 310 -36.41 2.77 -14.64
N THR A 311 -36.54 1.44 -14.60
CA THR A 311 -37.38 0.64 -15.51
C THR A 311 -38.70 0.19 -14.87
N GLY A 312 -39.04 0.76 -13.70
CA GLY A 312 -40.18 0.35 -12.88
C GLY A 312 -39.87 -0.84 -11.96
N THR A 313 -38.91 -1.70 -12.31
CA THR A 313 -38.47 -2.84 -11.49
C THR A 313 -37.06 -2.68 -10.93
N THR A 314 -36.20 -1.93 -11.60
CA THR A 314 -34.82 -1.66 -11.17
C THR A 314 -34.44 -0.21 -11.39
N ALA A 315 -33.39 0.24 -10.71
CA ALA A 315 -32.73 1.53 -10.90
C ALA A 315 -31.22 1.39 -10.68
N THR A 316 -30.44 2.30 -11.25
CA THR A 316 -28.99 2.37 -11.01
C THR A 316 -28.72 3.31 -9.85
N LEU A 317 -28.15 2.77 -8.77
CA LEU A 317 -27.62 3.53 -7.65
C LEU A 317 -26.17 3.92 -7.93
N THR A 318 -25.83 5.19 -7.80
CA THR A 318 -24.45 5.72 -7.92
C THR A 318 -24.06 6.47 -6.66
N TRP A 319 -22.77 6.52 -6.33
CA TRP A 319 -22.25 7.27 -5.17
C TRP A 319 -20.86 7.86 -5.43
N THR A 320 -20.42 8.76 -4.55
CA THR A 320 -19.03 9.24 -4.46
C THR A 320 -18.27 8.42 -3.43
N ASN A 321 -17.12 7.87 -3.81
CA ASN A 321 -16.16 7.31 -2.85
C ASN A 321 -15.43 8.44 -2.11
N ASN A 322 -15.57 8.48 -0.79
CA ASN A 322 -14.83 9.42 0.07
C ASN A 322 -13.69 8.75 0.85
N SER A 323 -13.58 7.42 0.78
CA SER A 323 -12.62 6.60 1.52
C SER A 323 -11.60 5.98 0.56
N PRO A 324 -10.40 6.57 0.44
CA PRO A 324 -9.35 5.98 -0.41
C PRO A 324 -8.89 4.59 0.07
N LEU A 325 -9.02 4.32 1.37
CA LEU A 325 -8.59 3.07 2.01
C LEU A 325 -9.66 1.99 2.08
N THR A 326 -10.83 2.20 1.48
CA THR A 326 -11.88 1.18 1.52
C THR A 326 -11.52 0.01 0.62
N GLN A 327 -11.72 -1.22 1.11
CA GLN A 327 -11.59 -2.44 0.30
C GLN A 327 -12.71 -2.54 -0.76
N GLY A 328 -13.86 -1.93 -0.49
CA GLY A 328 -14.99 -1.90 -1.42
C GLY A 328 -16.26 -1.35 -0.77
N PHE A 329 -17.37 -1.57 -1.46
CA PHE A 329 -18.69 -1.11 -1.01
C PHE A 329 -19.67 -2.25 -0.86
N ARG A 330 -20.43 -2.24 0.23
CA ARG A 330 -21.60 -3.09 0.42
C ARG A 330 -22.86 -2.25 0.23
N ILE A 331 -23.76 -2.71 -0.62
CA ILE A 331 -25.00 -2.01 -0.96
C ILE A 331 -26.13 -2.67 -0.17
N PHE A 332 -26.85 -1.86 0.61
CA PHE A 332 -27.96 -2.34 1.42
C PHE A 332 -29.28 -1.75 0.96
N GLY A 333 -30.30 -2.60 0.87
CA GLY A 333 -31.70 -2.20 0.75
C GLY A 333 -32.36 -2.17 2.13
N VAL A 334 -33.12 -1.12 2.41
CA VAL A 334 -33.88 -0.94 3.65
C VAL A 334 -35.37 -1.09 3.36
N THR A 335 -36.04 -1.97 4.10
CA THR A 335 -37.49 -2.17 4.00
C THR A 335 -38.05 -2.33 5.41
N ASN A 336 -39.01 -1.47 5.79
CA ASN A 336 -39.57 -1.43 7.16
C ASN A 336 -38.50 -1.35 8.27
N GLY A 337 -37.43 -0.59 8.01
CA GLY A 337 -36.29 -0.45 8.94
C GLY A 337 -35.31 -1.62 8.95
N VAL A 338 -35.58 -2.71 8.24
CA VAL A 338 -34.69 -3.88 8.13
C VAL A 338 -33.72 -3.69 6.97
N GLN A 339 -32.43 -3.89 7.23
CA GLN A 339 -31.35 -3.79 6.25
C GLN A 339 -31.07 -5.16 5.64
N SER A 340 -30.93 -5.21 4.31
CA SER A 340 -30.61 -6.42 3.55
C SER A 340 -29.46 -6.14 2.59
N LEU A 341 -28.42 -6.98 2.63
CA LEU A 341 -27.29 -6.86 1.70
C LEU A 341 -27.77 -7.26 0.29
N LEU A 342 -27.64 -6.33 -0.65
CA LEU A 342 -27.99 -6.54 -2.06
C LEU A 342 -26.79 -6.95 -2.90
N GLY A 343 -25.59 -6.52 -2.49
CA GLY A 343 -24.36 -6.89 -3.18
C GLY A 343 -23.13 -6.20 -2.57
N THR A 344 -21.97 -6.68 -3.01
CA THR A 344 -20.66 -6.12 -2.67
C THR A 344 -19.93 -5.83 -3.98
N VAL A 345 -19.29 -4.67 -4.07
CA VAL A 345 -18.49 -4.27 -5.23
C VAL A 345 -17.10 -3.81 -4.81
N ALA A 346 -16.13 -3.94 -5.70
CA ALA A 346 -14.75 -3.49 -5.47
C ALA A 346 -14.67 -1.96 -5.36
N VAL A 347 -13.60 -1.45 -4.75
CA VAL A 347 -13.37 0.00 -4.52
C VAL A 347 -13.44 0.87 -5.78
N GLY A 348 -13.07 0.33 -6.95
CA GLY A 348 -13.17 1.04 -8.24
C GLY A 348 -14.59 1.15 -8.82
N THR A 349 -15.57 0.49 -8.21
CA THR A 349 -16.97 0.49 -8.68
C THR A 349 -17.84 1.39 -7.81
N THR A 350 -18.38 2.44 -8.41
CA THR A 350 -19.24 3.44 -7.73
C THR A 350 -20.69 3.43 -8.22
N SER A 351 -21.12 2.31 -8.81
CA SER A 351 -22.50 2.10 -9.25
C SER A 351 -22.97 0.66 -9.03
N PHE A 352 -24.27 0.47 -8.83
CA PHE A 352 -24.89 -0.84 -8.64
C PHE A 352 -26.36 -0.84 -9.07
N THR A 353 -26.83 -1.93 -9.69
CA THR A 353 -28.25 -2.06 -10.04
C THR A 353 -29.05 -2.54 -8.83
N VAL A 354 -30.04 -1.75 -8.41
CA VAL A 354 -30.90 -2.06 -7.27
C VAL A 354 -32.35 -2.29 -7.71
N PRO A 355 -33.15 -3.10 -6.99
CA PRO A 355 -34.60 -3.16 -7.21
C PRO A 355 -35.22 -1.78 -7.01
N ALA A 356 -36.27 -1.40 -7.75
CA ALA A 356 -36.95 -0.11 -7.58
C ALA A 356 -37.76 -0.05 -6.25
N ALA A 357 -38.07 1.17 -5.79
CA ALA A 357 -38.99 1.45 -4.67
C ALA A 357 -38.56 1.03 -3.24
N LYS A 358 -37.25 1.03 -2.93
CA LYS A 358 -36.74 0.88 -1.55
C LYS A 358 -35.96 2.13 -1.12
N SER A 359 -35.52 2.16 0.14
CA SER A 359 -34.45 3.04 0.57
C SER A 359 -33.14 2.29 0.52
N TYR A 360 -32.04 2.97 0.23
CA TYR A 360 -30.71 2.36 0.13
C TYR A 360 -29.69 3.16 0.90
N PHE A 361 -28.66 2.49 1.40
CA PHE A 361 -27.41 3.13 1.78
C PHE A 361 -26.25 2.29 1.26
N VAL A 362 -25.11 2.94 1.11
CA VAL A 362 -23.86 2.31 0.69
C VAL A 362 -22.91 2.36 1.88
N GLN A 363 -22.36 1.20 2.24
CA GLN A 363 -21.36 1.06 3.29
C GLN A 363 -19.98 0.92 2.65
N ALA A 364 -19.08 1.87 2.92
CA ALA A 364 -17.66 1.64 2.73
C ALA A 364 -17.19 0.65 3.80
N TYR A 365 -16.35 -0.32 3.44
CA TYR A 365 -15.79 -1.28 4.38
C TYR A 365 -14.30 -1.53 4.13
N ASP A 366 -13.60 -1.90 5.20
CA ASP A 366 -12.28 -2.50 5.18
C ASP A 366 -12.16 -3.45 6.38
N GLY A 367 -12.14 -4.75 6.12
CA GLY A 367 -12.25 -5.77 7.17
C GLY A 367 -13.44 -5.50 8.12
N PRO A 368 -13.21 -5.30 9.44
CA PRO A 368 -14.26 -4.96 10.40
C PRO A 368 -14.65 -3.47 10.40
N THR A 369 -13.81 -2.59 9.87
CA THR A 369 -14.06 -1.14 9.85
C THR A 369 -15.11 -0.82 8.78
N THR A 370 -16.13 -0.05 9.13
CA THR A 370 -17.22 0.31 8.20
C THR A 370 -17.66 1.75 8.38
N SER A 371 -18.19 2.35 7.32
CA SER A 371 -18.78 3.69 7.36
C SER A 371 -19.95 3.79 6.38
N ASN A 372 -21.12 4.17 6.87
CA ASN A 372 -22.37 4.14 6.12
C ASN A 372 -22.69 5.53 5.56
N SER A 373 -23.09 5.58 4.29
CA SER A 373 -23.70 6.77 3.72
C SER A 373 -25.01 7.11 4.43
N PRO A 374 -25.47 8.36 4.34
CA PRO A 374 -26.89 8.68 4.57
C PRO A 374 -27.78 7.79 3.68
N SER A 375 -28.96 7.42 4.18
CA SER A 375 -29.92 6.65 3.40
C SER A 375 -30.59 7.52 2.33
N LEU A 376 -30.71 6.99 1.11
CA LEU A 376 -31.48 7.57 0.02
C LEU A 376 -32.81 6.83 -0.13
N SER A 377 -33.92 7.54 0.02
CA SER A 377 -35.27 6.98 -0.20
C SER A 377 -35.74 7.27 -1.62
N SER A 378 -36.22 6.25 -2.33
CA SER A 378 -36.80 6.39 -3.68
C SER A 378 -38.01 7.34 -3.77
N GLY A 379 -38.66 7.67 -2.64
CA GLY A 379 -39.79 8.59 -2.56
C GLY A 379 -39.49 10.07 -2.84
N SER A 380 -38.22 10.49 -2.98
CA SER A 380 -37.85 11.89 -3.26
C SER A 380 -37.52 12.20 -4.73
N LEU A 381 -37.61 11.23 -5.65
CA LEU A 381 -37.21 11.41 -7.06
C LEU A 381 -38.26 10.99 -8.10
N PHE A 382 -39.44 10.49 -7.68
CA PHE A 382 -40.54 10.18 -8.61
C PHE A 382 -41.82 10.94 -8.23
N PRO A 383 -41.99 12.21 -8.62
CA PRO A 383 -43.30 12.85 -8.58
C PRO A 383 -44.13 12.27 -9.73
N GLY A 384 -44.73 11.09 -9.55
CA GLY A 384 -45.49 10.51 -10.65
C GLY A 384 -45.92 9.06 -10.56
N LEU A 385 -46.12 8.49 -9.38
CA LEU A 385 -46.96 7.29 -9.25
C LEU A 385 -47.97 7.53 -8.13
N ALA A 386 -48.90 8.44 -8.40
CA ALA A 386 -50.15 8.48 -7.66
C ALA A 386 -50.82 7.11 -7.82
N ALA A 387 -51.15 6.49 -6.69
CA ALA A 387 -51.85 5.23 -6.60
C ALA A 387 -53.00 5.18 -7.62
N ALA A 388 -53.04 4.10 -8.41
CA ALA A 388 -54.17 3.80 -9.26
C ALA A 388 -55.45 3.90 -8.41
N ARG A 389 -56.30 4.86 -8.75
CA ARG A 389 -57.60 5.04 -8.10
C ARG A 389 -58.42 3.80 -8.43
N VAL A 390 -58.66 2.95 -7.44
CA VAL A 390 -59.67 1.90 -7.55
C VAL A 390 -61.01 2.62 -7.66
N SER A 391 -61.58 2.66 -8.86
CA SER A 391 -62.94 3.12 -9.06
C SER A 391 -63.88 2.14 -8.37
N SER A 392 -64.62 2.61 -7.37
CA SER A 392 -65.67 1.87 -6.69
C SER A 392 -66.77 1.46 -7.68
N ALA A 393 -66.74 0.21 -8.12
CA ALA A 393 -67.89 -0.43 -8.70
C ALA A 393 -68.84 -0.87 -7.57
N LEU A 394 -70.08 -0.41 -7.64
CA LEU A 394 -71.18 -0.87 -6.78
C LEU A 394 -71.33 -2.39 -6.87
N VAL A 395 -71.38 -3.07 -5.72
CA VAL A 395 -72.15 -4.30 -5.58
C VAL A 395 -73.02 -4.19 -4.32
N ASN A 396 -74.30 -4.38 -4.57
CA ASN A 396 -75.42 -4.25 -3.65
C ASN A 396 -75.65 -5.55 -2.86
N SER A 397 -75.96 -5.39 -1.57
CA SER A 397 -76.71 -6.25 -0.64
C SER A 397 -76.56 -7.79 -0.68
N THR A 398 -76.23 -8.37 0.48
CA THR A 398 -77.20 -9.17 1.27
C THR A 398 -76.70 -9.39 2.70
N SER A 399 -77.63 -9.24 3.64
CA SER A 399 -77.47 -9.35 5.09
C SER A 399 -77.58 -10.78 5.60
N SER A 400 -76.78 -11.15 6.60
CA SER A 400 -77.19 -12.11 7.63
C SER A 400 -76.49 -11.83 8.97
N THR A 401 -77.30 -11.65 10.00
CA THR A 401 -76.97 -11.31 11.39
C THR A 401 -76.78 -12.52 12.31
N SER A 402 -76.12 -12.24 13.44
CA SER A 402 -76.13 -12.95 14.75
C SER A 402 -75.03 -14.01 14.94
N ASN A 403 -74.43 -14.22 16.12
CA ASN A 403 -74.46 -13.53 17.42
C ASN A 403 -73.30 -14.06 18.33
N ASN A 404 -72.96 -13.28 19.37
CA ASN A 404 -72.49 -13.69 20.72
C ASN A 404 -71.00 -13.70 21.14
N THR A 405 -70.62 -12.54 21.71
CA THR A 405 -70.18 -12.25 23.12
C THR A 405 -68.87 -12.82 23.74
N PRO A 406 -68.28 -12.05 24.71
CA PRO A 406 -66.84 -12.03 24.99
C PRO A 406 -66.46 -12.48 26.42
N SER A 407 -65.16 -12.62 26.72
CA SER A 407 -64.67 -12.65 28.10
C SER A 407 -63.33 -11.90 28.31
N ASN A 408 -63.38 -10.99 29.28
CA ASN A 408 -62.32 -10.26 29.97
C ASN A 408 -61.09 -11.11 30.38
N HIS A 409 -59.90 -10.50 30.42
CA HIS A 409 -59.27 -10.09 31.68
C HIS A 409 -58.01 -9.22 31.46
N SER A 410 -57.95 -8.14 32.24
CA SER A 410 -56.81 -7.22 32.39
C SER A 410 -55.76 -7.76 33.36
N SER A 411 -54.48 -7.41 33.18
CA SER A 411 -53.64 -6.79 34.24
C SER A 411 -52.27 -6.34 33.71
N LYS A 412 -51.79 -5.28 34.35
CA LYS A 412 -50.69 -4.34 34.04
C LYS A 412 -49.28 -4.87 34.39
N PRO A 413 -48.19 -4.15 34.02
CA PRO A 413 -46.83 -4.68 33.94
C PRO A 413 -46.04 -4.55 35.26
N ALA A 414 -45.02 -5.40 35.42
CA ALA A 414 -44.09 -5.37 36.54
C ALA A 414 -42.84 -4.52 36.23
N VAL A 415 -42.52 -3.63 37.17
CA VAL A 415 -41.26 -2.90 37.32
C VAL A 415 -40.35 -3.71 38.23
N PHE A 416 -39.07 -3.83 37.91
CA PHE A 416 -38.02 -4.23 38.84
C PHE A 416 -36.83 -3.27 38.75
N VAL A 417 -36.42 -2.74 39.91
CA VAL A 417 -35.15 -2.06 40.18
C VAL A 417 -34.54 -2.72 41.41
N SER A 418 -33.26 -3.10 41.34
CA SER A 418 -32.32 -3.29 42.47
C SER A 418 -30.94 -3.64 41.87
N THR A 419 -30.01 -2.69 41.77
CA THR A 419 -28.87 -2.37 42.67
C THR A 419 -27.75 -3.42 42.79
N GLY A 420 -26.51 -3.03 42.46
CA GLY A 420 -25.35 -3.41 43.28
C GLY A 420 -24.09 -3.93 42.57
N ASN A 421 -23.10 -3.03 42.43
CA ASN A 421 -21.65 -3.21 42.58
C ASN A 421 -20.80 -4.03 41.59
N GLY A 422 -19.81 -3.33 41.01
CA GLY A 422 -18.62 -3.90 40.39
C GLY A 422 -17.71 -2.84 39.78
N HIS A 423 -16.97 -2.10 40.62
CA HIS A 423 -15.84 -1.27 40.19
C HIS A 423 -14.63 -2.17 39.85
N TYR A 424 -14.02 -1.98 38.68
CA TYR A 424 -12.62 -2.35 38.44
C TYR A 424 -11.86 -1.14 37.91
N VAL A 425 -10.89 -0.71 38.71
CA VAL A 425 -9.81 0.21 38.34
C VAL A 425 -8.67 -0.66 37.81
N VAL A 426 -8.14 -0.36 36.62
CA VAL A 426 -6.85 -0.88 36.18
C VAL A 426 -5.92 0.31 36.01
N SER A 427 -5.05 0.49 37.01
CA SER A 427 -3.96 1.48 36.99
C SER A 427 -2.81 0.97 36.13
N GLY A 428 -2.40 1.77 35.15
CA GLY A 428 -1.14 1.57 34.44
C GLY A 428 0.06 1.85 35.34
N GLN A 429 1.14 1.10 35.12
CA GLN A 429 2.49 1.48 35.51
C GLN A 429 3.38 1.36 34.28
N HIS A 430 3.80 2.53 33.80
CA HIS A 430 4.88 2.71 32.84
C HIS A 430 6.20 2.25 33.47
N VAL A 431 6.93 1.37 32.79
CA VAL A 431 8.34 1.10 33.08
C VAL A 431 9.18 1.83 32.03
N ASN A 432 9.83 2.90 32.46
CA ASN A 432 10.88 3.60 31.71
C ASN A 432 12.15 2.75 31.71
N LEU A 433 12.57 2.26 30.54
CA LEU A 433 13.94 1.78 30.32
C LEU A 433 14.57 2.61 29.22
N ARG A 434 15.15 3.75 29.61
CA ARG A 434 16.16 4.45 28.81
C ARG A 434 17.44 3.61 28.83
N ARG A 435 17.76 2.95 27.72
CA ARG A 435 19.14 2.58 27.40
C ARG A 435 19.59 3.38 26.19
N THR A 436 20.41 4.38 26.48
CA THR A 436 21.19 5.15 25.53
C THR A 436 22.21 4.20 24.89
N PHE A 437 22.04 3.89 23.60
CA PHE A 437 23.12 3.41 22.75
C PHE A 437 23.43 4.52 21.75
N ARG A 438 24.57 5.17 21.95
CA ARG A 438 25.14 6.17 21.04
C ARG A 438 26.16 5.43 20.18
N LEU A 439 25.92 5.35 18.88
CA LEU A 439 26.97 5.07 17.89
C LEU A 439 27.17 6.34 17.04
N PRO A 440 28.40 6.59 16.57
CA PRO A 440 28.84 7.91 16.14
C PRO A 440 28.27 8.28 14.78
N ALA A 441 27.96 9.57 14.63
CA ALA A 441 27.65 10.21 13.35
C ALA A 441 28.83 10.02 12.39
N ALA A 442 28.59 9.29 11.30
CA ALA A 442 29.43 9.36 10.12
C ALA A 442 28.85 10.45 9.22
N THR A 443 29.56 11.58 9.16
CA THR A 443 29.52 12.52 8.05
C THR A 443 29.93 11.80 6.77
N ALA A 444 29.01 11.65 5.83
CA ALA A 444 29.30 11.47 4.42
C ALA A 444 28.13 12.09 3.65
N GLY A 445 28.40 13.18 2.94
CA GLY A 445 27.48 13.68 1.93
C GLY A 445 27.49 12.75 0.74
N VAL A 446 26.34 12.67 0.06
CA VAL A 446 26.11 12.18 -1.31
C VAL A 446 26.97 10.98 -1.68
N HIS A 447 26.38 9.78 -1.77
CA HIS A 447 26.57 8.78 -2.83
C HIS A 447 25.68 7.58 -2.48
N HIS A 448 24.89 7.13 -3.47
CA HIS A 448 23.90 6.05 -3.37
C HIS A 448 24.54 4.69 -3.08
#